data_AF-A0A1G2DG26-F1
#
_entry.id   AF-A0A1G2DG26-F1
#
_cell.length_a   1.000
_cell.length_b   1.000
_cell.length_c   1.000
_cell.angle_alpha   90.00
_cell.angle_beta   90.00
_cell.angle_gamma   90.00
#
_symmetry.space_group_name_H-M   'P 1'
#
loop_
_entity.id
_entity.type
_entity.pdbx_description
1 polymer ?
#
loop_
_entity_poly.entity_id
_entity_poly.type
_entity_poly.pdbx_seq_one_letter_code
_entity_poly.pdbx_strand_id
1 'polypeptide(L)'
;MKKERGKRFQVLCQKWEESERGWGSRPDGYSLHVSEVLREQYIREYWSRMPDQAPDEYSRPDGTPYWCEVSEKTYHEILENKYSKYGLRRSGPYPGDGGTDGWVPLHGGGHGKI
;
A
#
# COMPACT_ATOMS: atom_id res chain seq x y z
N MET A 1 -24.40 12.44 21.49
CA MET A 1 -23.07 13.05 21.64
C MET A 1 -22.24 12.72 20.41
N LYS A 2 -21.81 13.72 19.63
CA LYS A 2 -20.86 13.51 18.53
C LYS A 2 -19.47 13.40 19.17
N LYS A 3 -18.80 12.24 19.08
CA LYS A 3 -17.39 12.14 19.49
C LYS A 3 -16.59 13.08 18.59
N GLU A 4 -15.85 14.02 19.17
CA GLU A 4 -14.85 14.78 18.43
C GLU A 4 -13.90 13.80 17.75
N ARG A 5 -13.66 14.01 16.46
CA ARG A 5 -12.63 13.26 15.74
C ARG A 5 -11.29 13.79 16.26
N GLY A 6 -10.50 12.91 16.88
CA GLY A 6 -9.14 13.23 17.30
C GLY A 6 -8.26 13.68 16.13
N LYS A 7 -7.09 14.25 16.44
CA LYS A 7 -6.16 14.83 15.48
C LYS A 7 -5.86 13.88 14.31
N ARG A 8 -5.87 14.45 13.10
CA ARG A 8 -5.61 13.76 11.84
C ARG A 8 -4.30 14.26 11.24
N PHE A 9 -3.59 13.37 10.56
CA PHE A 9 -2.32 13.67 9.90
C PHE A 9 -2.39 13.19 8.45
N GLN A 10 -1.85 14.00 7.54
CA GLN A 10 -1.69 13.58 6.15
C GLN A 10 -0.46 12.70 5.99
N VAL A 11 -0.65 11.59 5.28
CA VAL A 11 0.41 10.65 4.91
C VAL A 11 0.15 10.13 3.50
N LEU A 12 1.19 9.66 2.84
CA LEU A 12 1.13 9.08 1.52
C LEU A 12 0.88 7.58 1.61
N CYS A 13 -0.15 7.09 0.91
CA CYS A 13 -0.50 5.68 0.81
C CYS A 13 -0.03 5.10 -0.53
N GLN A 14 0.62 3.94 -0.50
CA GLN A 14 0.94 3.13 -1.67
C GLN A 14 0.24 1.78 -1.54
N LYS A 15 -0.56 1.39 -2.52
CA LYS A 15 -1.20 0.07 -2.59
C LYS A 15 -0.21 -0.97 -3.15
N TRP A 16 -0.40 -2.24 -2.83
CA TRP A 16 0.54 -3.31 -3.18
C TRP A 16 -0.13 -4.61 -3.59
N GLU A 17 0.15 -5.13 -4.78
CA GLU A 17 -0.33 -6.43 -5.22
C GLU A 17 0.63 -7.59 -5.07
N GLU A 18 0.11 -8.72 -4.60
CA GLU A 18 0.82 -9.99 -4.65
C GLU A 18 0.63 -10.59 -6.03
N SER A 19 1.70 -11.16 -6.56
CA SER A 19 1.74 -11.94 -7.79
C SER A 19 2.15 -13.37 -7.43
N GLU A 20 1.34 -14.35 -7.83
CA GLU A 20 1.60 -15.78 -7.63
C GLU A 20 1.61 -16.50 -8.99
N ARG A 21 2.70 -17.23 -9.25
CA ARG A 21 2.90 -17.95 -10.51
C ARG A 21 1.80 -19.01 -10.68
N GLY A 22 1.02 -18.87 -11.74
CA GLY A 22 -0.08 -19.79 -12.06
C GLY A 22 -1.42 -19.43 -11.43
N TRP A 23 -1.48 -18.44 -10.53
CA TRP A 23 -2.72 -17.97 -9.90
C TRP A 23 -3.12 -16.55 -10.31
N GLY A 24 -2.14 -15.69 -10.63
CA GLY A 24 -2.38 -14.31 -11.06
C GLY A 24 -1.93 -13.29 -10.03
N SER A 25 -2.71 -12.21 -9.83
CA SER A 25 -2.39 -11.16 -8.86
C SER A 25 -3.59 -10.77 -8.00
N ARG A 26 -3.37 -10.40 -6.73
CA ARG A 26 -4.45 -10.12 -5.76
C ARG A 26 -4.08 -9.11 -4.65
N PRO A 27 -5.10 -8.54 -3.95
CA PRO A 27 -5.01 -7.77 -2.69
C PRO A 27 -3.92 -8.18 -1.68
N ASP A 28 -2.91 -7.32 -1.47
CA ASP A 28 -1.79 -7.44 -0.53
C ASP A 28 -1.49 -6.10 0.21
N GLY A 29 -2.60 -5.42 0.51
CA GLY A 29 -2.63 -4.28 1.41
C GLY A 29 -1.97 -3.02 0.86
N TYR A 30 -1.29 -2.29 1.76
CA TYR A 30 -0.75 -0.96 1.49
C TYR A 30 0.40 -0.61 2.43
N SER A 31 1.20 0.39 2.04
CA SER A 31 2.19 1.04 2.89
C SER A 31 1.92 2.53 3.08
N LEU A 32 2.26 3.06 4.25
CA LEU A 32 2.09 4.47 4.61
C LEU A 32 3.44 5.15 4.85
N HIS A 33 3.56 6.38 4.34
CA HIS A 33 4.80 7.16 4.35
C HIS A 33 4.53 8.62 4.69
N VAL A 34 5.39 9.27 5.46
CA VAL A 34 5.24 10.70 5.78
C VAL A 34 5.73 11.61 4.64
N SER A 35 6.39 11.05 3.61
CA SER A 35 6.80 11.79 2.41
C SER A 35 7.00 10.86 1.20
N GLU A 36 7.03 11.45 0.02
CA GLU A 36 7.36 10.79 -1.25
C GLU A 36 8.76 10.15 -1.21
N VAL A 37 9.76 10.87 -0.70
CA VAL A 37 11.14 10.39 -0.59
C VAL A 37 11.22 9.09 0.21
N LEU A 38 10.49 9.02 1.32
CA LEU A 38 10.45 7.81 2.15
C LEU A 38 9.68 6.68 1.47
N ARG A 39 8.61 6.97 0.72
CA ARG A 39 7.94 5.96 -0.12
C ARG A 39 8.89 5.35 -1.14
N GLU A 40 9.64 6.17 -1.87
CA GLU A 40 10.62 5.69 -2.82
C GLU A 40 11.71 4.84 -2.16
N GLN A 41 12.22 5.27 -1.00
CA GLN A 41 13.21 4.51 -0.26
C GLN A 41 12.67 3.16 0.23
N TYR A 42 11.41 3.12 0.68
CA TYR A 42 10.74 1.89 1.08
C TYR A 42 10.62 0.91 -0.09
N ILE A 43 10.20 1.39 -1.26
CA ILE A 43 10.07 0.58 -2.48
C ILE A 43 11.45 0.07 -2.94
N ARG A 44 12.47 0.94 -2.95
CA ARG A 44 13.84 0.55 -3.28
C ARG A 44 14.39 -0.49 -2.32
N GLU A 45 14.14 -0.34 -1.02
CA GLU A 45 14.54 -1.31 0.00
C GLU A 45 13.88 -2.67 -0.25
N TYR A 46 12.57 -2.69 -0.55
CA TYR A 46 11.86 -3.91 -0.91
C TYR A 46 12.51 -4.62 -2.10
N TRP A 47 12.70 -3.90 -3.22
CA TRP A 47 13.29 -4.46 -4.44
C TRP A 47 14.76 -4.85 -4.28
N SER A 48 15.52 -4.19 -3.40
CA SER A 48 16.92 -4.54 -3.15
C SER A 48 17.11 -5.92 -2.51
N ARG A 49 16.04 -6.48 -1.94
CA ARG A 49 16.03 -7.82 -1.31
C ARG A 49 15.49 -8.90 -2.26
N MET A 50 15.05 -8.52 -3.46
CA MET A 50 14.52 -9.47 -4.43
C MET A 50 15.66 -10.24 -5.11
N PRO A 51 15.51 -11.56 -5.31
CA PRO A 51 16.46 -12.34 -6.08
C PRO A 51 16.43 -11.94 -7.56
N ASP A 52 17.51 -12.25 -8.29
CA ASP A 52 17.62 -11.95 -9.73
C ASP A 52 16.55 -12.64 -10.58
N GLN A 53 16.09 -13.82 -10.12
CA GLN A 53 14.98 -14.54 -10.74
C GLN A 53 13.69 -14.25 -9.98
N ALA A 54 12.64 -13.87 -10.70
CA ALA A 54 11.34 -13.61 -10.11
C ALA A 54 10.86 -14.84 -9.28
N PRO A 55 10.59 -14.67 -7.97
CA PRO A 55 10.03 -15.72 -7.13
C PRO A 55 8.68 -16.20 -7.63
N ASP A 56 8.22 -17.34 -7.11
CA ASP A 56 6.88 -17.83 -7.38
C ASP A 56 5.81 -16.93 -6.77
N GLU A 57 6.11 -16.26 -5.65
CA GLU A 57 5.24 -15.31 -4.97
C GLU A 57 6.02 -14.07 -4.55
N TYR A 58 5.51 -12.87 -4.87
CA TYR A 58 6.07 -11.60 -4.43
C TYR A 58 5.05 -10.47 -4.51
N SER A 59 5.28 -9.40 -3.75
CA SER A 59 4.46 -8.18 -3.79
C SER A 59 5.09 -7.13 -4.70
N ARG A 60 4.28 -6.28 -5.34
CA ARG A 60 4.73 -5.10 -6.07
C ARG A 60 3.81 -3.89 -5.80
N PRO A 61 4.32 -2.65 -5.85
CA PRO A 61 3.46 -1.47 -5.80
C PRO A 61 2.41 -1.53 -6.91
N ASP A 62 1.17 -1.18 -6.58
CA ASP A 62 0.05 -1.12 -7.51
C ASP A 62 -0.66 0.23 -7.41
N GLY A 63 -1.05 0.79 -8.56
CA GLY A 63 -1.68 2.11 -8.68
C GLY A 63 -0.80 3.30 -8.28
N THR A 64 -1.35 4.49 -8.49
CA THR A 64 -0.73 5.77 -8.15
C THR A 64 -0.82 5.99 -6.63
N PRO A 65 0.28 6.37 -5.96
CA PRO A 65 0.22 6.72 -4.54
C PRO A 65 -0.64 7.97 -4.33
N TYR A 66 -1.36 8.02 -3.21
CA TYR A 66 -2.29 9.13 -2.92
C TYR A 66 -2.19 9.57 -1.47
N TRP A 67 -2.46 10.86 -1.22
CA TRP A 67 -2.48 11.41 0.13
C TRP A 67 -3.77 11.04 0.84
N CYS A 68 -3.67 10.61 2.10
CA CYS A 68 -4.80 10.23 2.92
C CYS A 68 -4.62 10.74 4.36
N GLU A 69 -5.73 10.83 5.10
CA GLU A 69 -5.68 11.16 6.52
C GLU A 69 -5.62 9.90 7.38
N VAL A 70 -4.74 9.90 8.37
CA VAL A 70 -4.65 8.86 9.41
C VAL A 70 -4.80 9.45 10.81
N SER A 71 -5.04 8.57 11.79
CA SER A 71 -5.10 8.98 13.20
C SER A 71 -3.71 9.34 13.72
N GLU A 72 -3.64 10.15 14.79
CA GLU A 72 -2.39 10.41 15.52
C GLU A 72 -1.64 9.14 15.91
N LYS A 73 -2.37 8.12 16.40
CA LYS A 73 -1.80 6.81 16.72
C LYS A 73 -1.08 6.20 15.51
N THR A 74 -1.75 6.14 14.36
CA THR A 74 -1.18 5.58 13.12
C THR A 74 0.02 6.40 12.64
N TYR A 75 -0.03 7.72 12.78
CA TYR A 75 1.08 8.59 12.44
C TYR A 75 2.33 8.28 13.28
N HIS A 76 2.17 8.12 14.60
CA HIS A 76 3.29 7.70 15.46
C HIS A 76 3.79 6.30 15.15
N GLU A 77 2.90 5.35 14.82
CA GLU A 77 3.32 4.01 14.37
C GLU A 77 4.19 4.04 13.10
N ILE A 78 4.00 5.02 12.21
CA ILE A 78 4.87 5.21 11.03
C ILE A 78 6.24 5.74 11.47
N LEU A 79 6.27 6.75 12.35
CA LEU A 79 7.51 7.38 12.80
C LEU A 79 8.38 6.46 13.67
N GLU A 80 7.74 5.62 14.48
CA GLU A 80 8.38 4.75 15.46
C GLU A 80 8.54 3.30 14.95
N ASN A 81 8.33 3.05 13.65
CA ASN A 81 8.37 1.70 13.11
C ASN A 81 9.77 1.09 13.22
N LYS A 82 9.92 0.10 14.10
CA LYS A 82 11.18 -0.63 14.33
C LYS A 82 11.63 -1.51 13.16
N TYR A 83 10.74 -1.82 12.22
CA TYR A 83 11.04 -2.72 11.09
C TYR A 83 11.49 -2.00 9.83
N SER A 84 11.09 -0.74 9.65
CA SER A 84 11.54 0.11 8.56
C SER A 84 11.40 1.57 8.95
N LYS A 85 12.48 2.34 8.75
CA LYS A 85 12.47 3.80 8.94
C LYS A 85 11.79 4.57 7.80
N TYR A 86 11.33 3.87 6.75
CA TYR A 86 10.78 4.49 5.54
C TYR A 86 9.25 4.44 5.47
N GLY A 87 8.59 3.66 6.32
CA GLY A 87 7.13 3.58 6.32
C GLY A 87 6.56 2.39 7.08
N LEU A 88 5.24 2.25 7.07
CA LEU A 88 4.49 1.19 7.76
C LEU A 88 3.69 0.36 6.76
N ARG A 89 3.88 -0.96 6.72
CA ARG A 89 3.06 -1.90 5.92
C ARG A 89 1.86 -2.38 6.72
N ARG A 90 0.70 -2.48 6.06
CA ARG A 90 -0.55 -3.02 6.61
C ARG A 90 -1.22 -3.91 5.58
N SER A 91 -1.86 -4.99 6.05
CA SER A 91 -2.80 -5.79 5.27
C SER A 91 -4.23 -5.28 5.45
N GLY A 92 -5.13 -5.69 4.55
CA GLY A 92 -6.55 -5.31 4.59
C GLY A 92 -6.86 -3.99 3.90
N PRO A 93 -7.97 -3.31 4.26
CA PRO A 93 -8.45 -2.15 3.53
C PRO A 93 -7.53 -0.94 3.73
N TYR A 94 -7.25 -0.24 2.63
CA TYR A 94 -6.46 0.98 2.63
C TYR A 94 -7.27 2.18 3.16
N PRO A 95 -6.61 3.20 3.75
CA PRO A 95 -7.26 4.42 4.20
C PRO A 95 -7.59 5.35 3.03
N GLY A 96 -8.63 6.18 3.19
CA GLY A 96 -9.04 7.16 2.17
C GLY A 96 -9.88 6.55 1.05
N ASP A 97 -10.04 7.30 -0.03
CA ASP A 97 -10.79 6.93 -1.23
C ASP A 97 -10.02 5.99 -2.17
N GLY A 98 -8.71 5.82 -1.96
CA GLY A 98 -7.94 4.73 -2.56
C GLY A 98 -7.21 5.05 -3.85
N GLY A 99 -7.32 6.28 -4.36
CA GLY A 99 -7.02 6.54 -5.76
C GLY A 99 -7.97 5.76 -6.70
N THR A 100 -8.03 6.16 -7.96
CA THR A 100 -8.92 5.52 -8.96
C THR A 100 -8.23 4.40 -9.75
N ASP A 101 -6.92 4.20 -9.56
CA ASP A 101 -6.09 3.20 -10.25
C ASP A 101 -5.42 2.22 -9.26
N GLY A 102 -5.19 0.97 -9.66
CA GLY A 102 -4.80 -0.15 -8.78
C GLY A 102 -5.97 -0.77 -7.99
N TRP A 103 -5.90 -2.02 -7.53
CA TRP A 103 -7.02 -2.80 -6.94
C TRP A 103 -8.37 -2.75 -7.68
N VAL A 104 -8.33 -2.46 -8.98
CA VAL A 104 -9.39 -1.74 -9.74
C VAL A 104 -10.74 -2.48 -9.91
N PRO A 105 -11.76 -1.78 -10.44
CA PRO A 105 -12.02 -2.05 -11.86
C PRO A 105 -12.15 -0.75 -12.68
N LEU A 106 -11.20 -0.49 -13.57
CA LEU A 106 -11.46 0.34 -14.73
C LEU A 106 -11.96 -0.60 -15.82
N HIS A 107 -13.28 -0.58 -15.97
CA HIS A 107 -14.13 -1.16 -17.04
C HIS A 107 -14.75 -2.52 -16.69
N GLY A 108 -16.06 -2.49 -16.42
CA GLY A 108 -16.90 -3.64 -16.70
C GLY A 108 -16.84 -3.97 -18.19
N GLY A 109 -16.38 -5.18 -18.51
CA GLY A 109 -16.40 -5.78 -19.83
C GLY A 109 -16.28 -7.28 -19.64
N GLY A 110 -17.32 -8.03 -20.02
CA GLY A 110 -17.48 -9.43 -19.64
C GLY A 110 -16.59 -10.44 -20.37
N HIS A 111 -16.92 -11.71 -20.08
CA HIS A 111 -16.45 -12.98 -20.65
C HIS A 111 -15.07 -13.46 -20.17
N GLY A 112 -14.91 -14.66 -19.62
CA GLY A 112 -15.85 -15.75 -19.43
C GLY A 112 -15.22 -16.82 -18.56
N LYS A 113 -16.08 -17.66 -17.97
CA LYS A 113 -15.68 -18.96 -17.45
C LYS A 113 -15.10 -19.79 -18.60
N ILE A 114 -13.99 -20.47 -18.33
CA ILE A 114 -13.67 -21.80 -18.87
C ILE A 114 -13.37 -22.69 -17.68
#